data_AF-A0A6E8V3S2-F1
#
_entry.id   AF-A0A6E8V3S2-F1
#
_cell.length_a   1.000
_cell.length_b   1.000
_cell.length_c   1.000
_cell.angle_alpha   90.00
_cell.angle_beta   90.00
_cell.angle_gamma   90.00
#
_symmetry.space_group_name_H-M   'P 1'
#
loop_
_entity.id
_entity.type
_entity.pdbx_description
1 polymer ?
#
loop_
_entity_poly.entity_id
_entity_poly.type
_entity_poly.pdbx_seq_one_letter_code
_entity_poly.pdbx_strand_id
1 'polypeptide(L)'
;MSRFFALVALFVVASNAATIPHQPSRPEALAPEQRATLDEALAQLLENIRELLRTGDPERGIPVMAPLQTDRLDVDLSLGGLLDFTAILRNLFVDGLDRFQGTLTLNVMQMEFRYDFLFPDVIARGHYDANGRLFGLIPVFGLGNFHVAPRDLRIQGTALLRQLPSGYLHMPELKANVRLGSLQNNIEGMLLGGELSDLLNVVIQDLIPSVLINFAPEVTDIISRVGIPIADSVLNTMTLEDLFALIPMQQ
;
A
#
# COMPACT_ATOMS: atom_id res chain seq x y z
N MET A 1 20.14 -3.02 -1.02
CA MET A 1 18.93 -2.34 -1.56
C MET A 1 17.71 -3.07 -1.03
N SER A 2 17.36 -2.87 0.24
CA SER A 2 16.20 -3.53 0.86
C SER A 2 15.37 -2.44 1.52
N ARG A 3 14.47 -1.83 0.74
CA ARG A 3 13.65 -0.73 1.24
C ARG A 3 12.29 -0.75 0.51
N PHE A 4 11.22 -0.71 1.31
CA PHE A 4 9.83 -0.40 0.93
C PHE A 4 8.99 -1.52 0.28
N PHE A 5 8.53 -2.49 1.09
CA PHE A 5 7.79 -3.66 0.59
C PHE A 5 6.28 -3.74 0.87
N ALA A 6 5.67 -2.76 1.53
CA ALA A 6 4.24 -2.82 1.89
C ALA A 6 3.24 -2.68 0.73
N LEU A 7 3.68 -2.23 -0.44
CA LEU A 7 2.84 -2.10 -1.65
C LEU A 7 3.18 -3.13 -2.74
N VAL A 8 4.25 -3.90 -2.57
CA VAL A 8 4.80 -4.80 -3.60
C VAL A 8 3.91 -6.03 -3.80
N ALA A 9 3.19 -6.46 -2.77
CA ALA A 9 2.41 -7.68 -2.85
C ALA A 9 1.18 -7.59 -3.76
N LEU A 10 0.65 -6.38 -4.02
CA LEU A 10 -0.55 -6.22 -4.84
C LEU A 10 -0.33 -6.61 -6.32
N PHE A 11 0.92 -6.66 -6.80
CA PHE A 11 1.23 -6.78 -8.23
C PHE A 11 2.00 -8.04 -8.64
N VAL A 12 2.63 -8.77 -7.71
CA VAL A 12 3.65 -9.77 -8.10
C VAL A 12 3.10 -11.17 -8.38
N VAL A 13 1.90 -11.50 -7.91
CA VAL A 13 1.33 -12.86 -8.04
C VAL A 13 0.86 -13.18 -9.46
N ALA A 14 1.31 -12.36 -10.38
CA ALA A 14 0.93 -12.23 -11.75
C ALA A 14 1.70 -13.10 -12.76
N SER A 15 2.79 -13.73 -12.37
CA SER A 15 3.74 -14.30 -13.33
C SER A 15 3.85 -15.83 -13.31
N ASN A 16 2.75 -16.53 -12.96
CA ASN A 16 2.66 -17.98 -13.09
C ASN A 16 1.29 -18.43 -13.67
N ALA A 17 1.10 -18.28 -14.97
CA ALA A 17 0.13 -19.09 -15.71
C ALA A 17 0.64 -19.30 -17.15
N ALA A 18 0.61 -20.55 -17.59
CA ALA A 18 1.27 -21.04 -18.78
C ALA A 18 0.76 -20.40 -20.10
N THR A 19 1.69 -20.25 -21.04
CA THR A 19 1.57 -19.78 -22.42
C THR A 19 0.52 -20.52 -23.25
N ILE A 20 -0.44 -19.77 -23.85
CA ILE A 20 -1.16 -20.16 -25.07
C ILE A 20 -1.36 -18.89 -25.92
N PRO A 21 -1.00 -18.87 -27.22
CA PRO A 21 -1.09 -17.65 -28.03
C PRO A 21 -2.53 -17.38 -28.50
N HIS A 22 -3.02 -16.13 -28.51
CA HIS A 22 -3.85 -15.61 -29.62
C HIS A 22 -4.23 -14.10 -29.64
N GLN A 23 -4.28 -13.63 -30.89
CA GLN A 23 -4.77 -12.41 -31.58
C GLN A 23 -5.70 -11.41 -30.83
N PRO A 24 -5.47 -10.07 -30.94
CA PRO A 24 -6.32 -9.07 -30.30
C PRO A 24 -7.61 -8.80 -31.09
N SER A 25 -8.75 -8.81 -30.39
CA SER A 25 -10.05 -8.35 -30.92
C SER A 25 -10.57 -7.15 -30.12
N ARG A 26 -11.25 -6.27 -30.86
CA ARG A 26 -11.75 -4.91 -30.55
C ARG A 26 -12.50 -4.76 -29.21
N PRO A 27 -12.48 -3.57 -28.55
CA PRO A 27 -13.16 -3.38 -27.28
C PRO A 27 -14.67 -3.17 -27.49
N GLU A 28 -15.48 -4.18 -27.18
CA GLU A 28 -16.92 -4.07 -26.90
C GLU A 28 -17.16 -4.35 -25.41
N ALA A 29 -18.24 -3.80 -24.86
CA ALA A 29 -18.58 -3.98 -23.45
C ALA A 29 -18.70 -5.48 -23.12
N LEU A 30 -18.03 -5.93 -22.05
CA LEU A 30 -17.96 -7.34 -21.64
C LEU A 30 -19.36 -7.96 -21.52
N ALA A 31 -19.55 -9.15 -22.12
CA ALA A 31 -20.77 -9.94 -21.98
C ALA A 31 -20.98 -10.41 -20.52
N PRO A 32 -22.20 -10.74 -20.07
CA PRO A 32 -22.48 -11.12 -18.67
C PRO A 32 -21.61 -12.26 -18.13
N GLU A 33 -21.35 -13.29 -18.93
CA GLU A 33 -20.48 -14.42 -18.55
C GLU A 33 -19.02 -13.98 -18.41
N GLN A 34 -18.53 -13.11 -19.30
CA GLN A 34 -17.18 -12.52 -19.24
C GLN A 34 -16.99 -11.58 -18.04
N ARG A 35 -18.07 -10.95 -17.56
CA ARG A 35 -18.02 -10.14 -16.33
C ARG A 35 -17.93 -11.02 -15.09
N ALA A 36 -18.68 -12.12 -15.03
CA ALA A 36 -18.62 -13.05 -13.92
C ALA A 36 -17.21 -13.67 -13.79
N THR A 37 -16.59 -14.05 -14.91
CA THR A 37 -15.22 -14.59 -14.92
C THR A 37 -14.17 -13.53 -14.56
N LEU A 38 -14.35 -12.27 -14.97
CA LEU A 38 -13.49 -11.16 -14.55
C LEU A 38 -13.58 -10.87 -13.04
N ASP A 39 -14.77 -10.91 -12.45
CA ASP A 39 -14.93 -10.67 -11.01
C ASP A 39 -14.30 -11.79 -10.19
N GLU A 40 -14.47 -13.06 -10.61
CA GLU A 40 -13.82 -14.23 -10.00
C GLU A 40 -12.29 -14.16 -10.09
N ALA A 41 -11.78 -13.79 -11.26
CA ALA A 41 -10.37 -13.54 -11.49
C ALA A 41 -9.77 -12.50 -10.55
N LEU A 42 -10.44 -11.35 -10.41
CA LEU A 42 -9.98 -10.27 -9.54
C LEU A 42 -10.05 -10.68 -8.07
N ALA A 43 -11.05 -11.47 -7.67
CA ALA A 43 -11.12 -12.05 -6.34
C ALA A 43 -9.96 -13.03 -6.09
N GLN A 44 -9.63 -13.88 -7.06
CA GLN A 44 -8.47 -14.78 -6.98
C GLN A 44 -7.16 -14.02 -6.90
N LEU A 45 -7.01 -12.92 -7.66
CA LEU A 45 -5.86 -12.03 -7.57
C LEU A 45 -5.71 -11.48 -6.15
N LEU A 46 -6.79 -11.07 -5.48
CA LEU A 46 -6.72 -10.62 -4.10
C LEU A 46 -6.28 -11.73 -3.14
N GLU A 47 -6.72 -12.97 -3.33
CA GLU A 47 -6.28 -14.09 -2.49
C GLU A 47 -4.80 -14.41 -2.69
N ASN A 48 -4.38 -14.41 -3.95
CA ASN A 48 -3.00 -14.53 -4.36
C ASN A 48 -2.12 -13.47 -3.66
N ILE A 49 -2.56 -12.21 -3.63
CA ILE A 49 -1.86 -11.11 -2.93
C ILE A 49 -1.74 -11.40 -1.43
N ARG A 50 -2.78 -11.92 -0.78
CA ARG A 50 -2.71 -12.32 0.63
C ARG A 50 -1.66 -13.39 0.87
N GLU A 51 -1.62 -14.39 0.00
CA GLU A 51 -0.62 -15.46 0.10
C GLU A 51 0.79 -14.90 -0.06
N LEU A 52 1.01 -14.05 -1.06
CA LEU A 52 2.30 -13.40 -1.27
C LEU A 52 2.73 -12.53 -0.08
N LEU A 53 1.79 -11.85 0.60
CA LEU A 53 2.11 -11.11 1.82
C LEU A 53 2.64 -12.05 2.92
N ARG A 54 2.11 -13.28 3.01
CA ARG A 54 2.52 -14.28 4.01
C ARG A 54 3.83 -14.98 3.65
N THR A 55 4.03 -15.29 2.37
CA THR A 55 5.17 -16.11 1.93
C THR A 55 6.35 -15.29 1.43
N GLY A 56 6.11 -14.06 0.98
CA GLY A 56 7.07 -13.32 0.15
C GLY A 56 7.33 -14.03 -1.19
N ASP A 57 8.27 -13.47 -1.94
CA ASP A 57 8.83 -14.03 -3.18
C ASP A 57 10.31 -13.60 -3.31
N PRO A 58 11.25 -14.40 -2.79
CA PRO A 58 12.67 -14.07 -2.84
C PRO A 58 13.24 -13.93 -4.25
N GLU A 59 12.68 -14.63 -5.25
CA GLU A 59 13.17 -14.59 -6.64
C GLU A 59 12.90 -13.22 -7.26
N ARG A 60 11.77 -12.60 -6.89
CA ARG A 60 11.40 -11.24 -7.29
C ARG A 60 11.81 -10.19 -6.26
N GLY A 61 12.58 -10.59 -5.25
CA GLY A 61 13.14 -9.71 -4.22
C GLY A 61 12.13 -9.26 -3.15
N ILE A 62 10.98 -9.92 -3.04
CA ILE A 62 9.88 -9.56 -2.14
C ILE A 62 10.04 -10.32 -0.83
N PRO A 63 10.20 -9.63 0.31
CA PRO A 63 10.24 -10.27 1.59
C PRO A 63 8.82 -10.64 2.04
N VAL A 64 8.76 -11.45 3.09
CA VAL A 64 7.53 -11.64 3.86
C VAL A 64 7.06 -10.29 4.42
N MET A 65 5.76 -10.03 4.29
CA MET A 65 5.11 -8.78 4.68
C MET A 65 4.08 -8.92 5.80
N ALA A 66 3.61 -10.15 6.04
CA ALA A 66 2.65 -10.49 7.08
C ALA A 66 3.15 -11.73 7.86
N PRO A 67 3.95 -11.53 8.94
CA PRO A 67 4.43 -10.25 9.44
C PRO A 67 5.70 -9.76 8.72
N LEU A 68 5.77 -8.47 8.43
CA LEU A 68 7.00 -7.80 8.03
C LEU A 68 7.91 -7.70 9.24
N GLN A 69 9.15 -8.16 9.08
CA GLN A 69 10.21 -8.00 10.08
C GLN A 69 11.43 -7.39 9.40
N THR A 70 11.86 -6.21 9.85
CA THR A 70 13.08 -5.57 9.35
C THR A 70 13.88 -4.92 10.48
N ASP A 71 15.20 -5.11 10.44
CA ASP A 71 16.11 -4.55 11.42
C ASP A 71 16.15 -3.02 11.36
N ARG A 72 15.92 -2.44 10.18
CA ARG A 72 16.00 -1.01 9.95
C ARG A 72 15.11 -0.55 8.80
N LEU A 73 14.37 0.54 9.02
CA LEU A 73 13.68 1.31 8.00
C LEU A 73 13.95 2.80 8.21
N ASP A 74 14.39 3.49 7.16
CA ASP A 74 14.54 4.94 7.16
C ASP A 74 13.28 5.56 6.54
N VAL A 75 12.65 6.51 7.23
CA VAL A 75 11.39 7.16 6.84
C VAL A 75 11.65 8.63 6.53
N ASP A 76 11.41 8.97 5.27
CA ASP A 76 11.29 10.29 4.64
C ASP A 76 9.84 10.80 4.52
N LEU A 77 9.30 11.65 5.40
CA LEU A 77 7.92 12.14 5.29
C LEU A 77 7.82 13.66 5.28
N SER A 78 7.16 14.20 4.25
CA SER A 78 6.77 15.62 4.20
C SER A 78 5.32 15.76 3.73
N LEU A 79 4.53 16.48 4.52
CA LEU A 79 3.12 16.84 4.30
C LEU A 79 2.99 18.34 3.97
N GLY A 80 3.72 18.82 2.95
CA GLY A 80 3.49 20.15 2.38
C GLY A 80 3.60 21.32 3.38
N GLY A 81 4.54 21.24 4.33
CA GLY A 81 4.75 22.26 5.36
C GLY A 81 3.89 22.11 6.62
N LEU A 82 2.92 21.18 6.65
CA LEU A 82 2.20 20.81 7.88
C LEU A 82 3.11 20.02 8.83
N LEU A 83 3.78 19.01 8.28
CA LEU A 83 4.67 18.12 9.00
C LEU A 83 5.82 17.73 8.08
N ASP A 84 7.03 18.02 8.52
CA ASP A 84 8.26 17.43 7.97
C ASP A 84 8.85 16.52 9.03
N PHE A 85 9.15 15.28 8.67
CA PHE A 85 9.48 14.23 9.63
C PHE A 85 10.45 13.23 9.02
N THR A 86 11.53 12.99 9.75
CA THR A 86 12.49 11.93 9.46
C THR A 86 12.52 10.96 10.63
N ALA A 87 12.56 9.66 10.34
CA ALA A 87 12.74 8.67 11.39
C ALA A 87 13.59 7.48 10.94
N ILE A 88 14.27 6.90 11.92
CA ILE A 88 14.92 5.61 11.82
C ILE A 88 14.12 4.66 12.70
N LEU A 89 13.45 3.70 12.07
CA LEU A 89 12.77 2.60 12.75
C LEU A 89 13.72 1.41 12.81
N ARG A 90 13.80 0.77 13.97
CA ARG A 90 14.64 -0.41 14.23
C ARG A 90 13.81 -1.53 14.82
N ASN A 91 14.16 -2.77 14.49
CA ASN A 91 13.42 -3.97 14.91
C ASN A 91 11.92 -3.81 14.60
N LEU A 92 11.62 -3.29 13.40
CA LEU A 92 10.25 -3.01 12.96
C LEU A 92 9.55 -4.35 12.74
N PHE A 93 8.41 -4.50 13.39
CA PHE A 93 7.48 -5.59 13.22
C PHE A 93 6.14 -5.01 12.79
N VAL A 94 5.62 -5.45 11.64
CA VAL A 94 4.27 -5.11 11.17
C VAL A 94 3.49 -6.38 10.90
N ASP A 95 2.27 -6.48 11.41
CA ASP A 95 1.37 -7.62 11.20
C ASP A 95 -0.03 -7.14 10.79
N GLY A 96 -0.78 -8.01 10.11
CA GLY A 96 -2.17 -7.78 9.71
C GLY A 96 -2.38 -7.24 8.31
N LEU A 97 -1.31 -7.09 7.53
CA LEU A 97 -1.41 -6.65 6.14
C LEU A 97 -2.12 -7.68 5.25
N ASP A 98 -2.09 -8.98 5.57
CA ASP A 98 -2.72 -10.07 4.80
C ASP A 98 -4.21 -10.28 5.14
N ARG A 99 -4.69 -9.68 6.24
CA ARG A 99 -6.08 -9.84 6.73
C ARG A 99 -7.07 -8.88 6.08
N PHE A 100 -6.64 -8.16 5.04
CA PHE A 100 -7.48 -7.18 4.37
C PHE A 100 -8.67 -7.83 3.65
N GLN A 101 -9.79 -7.12 3.68
CA GLN A 101 -10.99 -7.41 2.91
C GLN A 101 -11.17 -6.32 1.87
N GLY A 102 -11.73 -6.63 0.72
CA GLY A 102 -11.96 -5.59 -0.26
C GLY A 102 -12.31 -6.07 -1.64
N THR A 103 -12.44 -5.10 -2.53
CA THR A 103 -12.80 -5.32 -3.93
C THR A 103 -11.81 -4.66 -4.85
N LEU A 104 -11.68 -5.26 -6.02
CA LEU A 104 -10.92 -4.74 -7.13
C LEU A 104 -11.82 -4.85 -8.36
N THR A 105 -11.92 -3.78 -9.14
CA THR A 105 -12.69 -3.76 -10.40
C THR A 105 -11.82 -3.16 -11.49
N LEU A 106 -11.96 -3.62 -12.73
CA LEU A 106 -11.17 -3.16 -13.86
C LEU A 106 -12.07 -2.50 -14.91
N ASN A 107 -11.78 -1.23 -15.23
CA ASN A 107 -12.26 -0.61 -16.45
C ASN A 107 -11.30 -0.93 -17.60
N VAL A 108 -11.60 -1.96 -18.37
CA VAL A 108 -10.75 -2.44 -19.48
C VAL A 108 -10.51 -1.36 -20.54
N MET A 109 -11.50 -0.50 -20.82
CA MET A 109 -11.37 0.57 -21.81
C MET A 109 -10.33 1.61 -21.40
N GLN A 110 -10.27 1.91 -20.11
CA GLN A 110 -9.37 2.91 -19.56
C GLN A 110 -8.08 2.30 -19.00
N MET A 111 -8.00 0.96 -18.91
CA MET A 111 -6.97 0.23 -18.15
C MET A 111 -6.81 0.80 -16.74
N GLU A 112 -7.95 1.06 -16.08
CA GLU A 112 -8.00 1.65 -14.74
C GLU A 112 -8.58 0.64 -13.76
N PHE A 113 -7.80 0.30 -12.74
CA PHE A 113 -8.30 -0.45 -11.60
C PHE A 113 -8.93 0.50 -10.60
N ARG A 114 -10.12 0.17 -10.09
CA ARG A 114 -10.70 0.79 -8.91
C ARG A 114 -10.67 -0.20 -7.77
N TYR A 115 -10.09 0.21 -6.64
CA TYR A 115 -9.88 -0.63 -5.48
C TYR A 115 -10.51 -0.03 -4.22
N ASP A 116 -10.87 -0.92 -3.30
CA ASP A 116 -11.42 -0.59 -2.00
C ASP A 116 -11.01 -1.67 -1.00
N PHE A 117 -10.04 -1.36 -0.15
CA PHE A 117 -9.47 -2.29 0.81
C PHE A 117 -9.70 -1.80 2.23
N LEU A 118 -10.16 -2.70 3.09
CA LEU A 118 -10.33 -2.52 4.52
C LEU A 118 -9.35 -3.46 5.25
N PHE A 119 -8.46 -2.87 6.03
CA PHE A 119 -7.58 -3.56 6.95
C PHE A 119 -8.21 -3.45 8.35
N PRO A 120 -8.83 -4.52 8.87
CA PRO A 120 -9.56 -4.48 10.13
C PRO A 120 -8.61 -4.25 11.31
N ASP A 121 -7.43 -4.85 11.25
CA ASP A 121 -6.43 -4.79 12.29
C ASP A 121 -5.03 -4.84 11.70
N VAL A 122 -4.26 -3.78 11.95
CA VAL A 122 -2.83 -3.75 11.68
C VAL A 122 -2.13 -3.37 12.96
N ILE A 123 -0.97 -3.97 13.22
CA ILE A 123 -0.13 -3.62 14.35
C ILE A 123 1.26 -3.35 13.83
N ALA A 124 1.84 -2.22 14.24
CA ALA A 124 3.22 -1.87 14.00
C ALA A 124 3.92 -1.59 15.33
N ARG A 125 5.08 -2.20 15.55
CA ARG A 125 5.89 -1.97 16.75
C ARG A 125 7.37 -2.00 16.43
N GLY A 126 8.16 -1.35 17.26
CA GLY A 126 9.61 -1.32 17.14
C GLY A 126 10.21 -0.22 17.99
N HIS A 127 11.42 0.19 17.63
CA HIS A 127 12.11 1.31 18.25
C HIS A 127 12.31 2.43 17.22
N TYR A 128 12.01 3.66 17.59
CA TYR A 128 12.14 4.82 16.72
C TYR A 128 13.20 5.79 17.25
N ASP A 129 13.84 6.48 16.32
CA ASP A 129 14.63 7.68 16.54
C ASP A 129 14.17 8.68 15.48
N ALA A 130 13.47 9.73 15.90
CA ALA A 130 12.78 10.62 15.00
C ALA A 130 13.00 12.10 15.30
N ASN A 131 13.00 12.89 14.23
CA ASN A 131 13.11 14.33 14.27
C ASN A 131 12.24 14.97 13.18
N GLY A 132 11.56 16.05 13.51
CA GLY A 132 10.65 16.72 12.61
C GLY A 132 10.20 18.09 13.10
N ARG A 133 9.36 18.72 12.29
CA ARG A 133 8.79 20.04 12.52
C ARG A 133 7.32 20.06 12.14
N LEU A 134 6.47 20.54 13.04
CA LEU A 134 5.10 20.90 12.75
C LEU A 134 5.03 22.37 12.32
N PHE A 135 4.28 22.64 11.24
CA PHE A 135 4.14 23.97 10.63
C PHE A 135 5.49 24.68 10.37
N GLY A 136 6.56 23.91 10.12
CA GLY A 136 7.94 24.40 9.97
C GLY A 136 8.61 24.98 11.23
N LEU A 137 7.88 25.17 12.33
CA LEU A 137 8.32 25.95 13.48
C LEU A 137 8.43 25.14 14.77
N ILE A 138 7.49 24.25 15.03
CA ILE A 138 7.39 23.52 16.30
C ILE A 138 8.20 22.23 16.18
N PRO A 139 9.32 22.08 16.91
CA PRO A 139 10.12 20.86 16.84
C PRO A 139 9.34 19.69 17.45
N VAL A 140 9.35 18.55 16.76
CA VAL A 140 8.85 17.28 17.27
C VAL A 140 9.95 16.27 17.13
N PHE A 141 10.34 15.64 18.23
CA PHE A 141 11.40 14.65 18.24
C PHE A 141 11.17 13.64 19.35
N GLY A 142 11.81 12.50 19.25
CA GLY A 142 11.78 11.49 20.28
C GLY A 142 12.60 10.27 19.91
N LEU A 143 12.81 9.45 20.92
CA LEU A 143 13.57 8.22 20.87
C LEU A 143 12.92 7.27 21.87
N GLY A 144 12.54 6.08 21.42
CA GLY A 144 11.96 5.10 22.31
C GLY A 144 11.28 3.96 21.57
N ASN A 145 10.54 3.14 22.32
CA ASN A 145 9.70 2.13 21.70
C ASN A 145 8.40 2.77 21.21
N PHE A 146 7.87 2.23 20.13
CA PHE A 146 6.53 2.55 19.68
C PHE A 146 5.72 1.28 19.49
N HIS A 147 4.42 1.40 19.74
CA HIS A 147 3.39 0.45 19.39
C HIS A 147 2.21 1.24 18.85
N VAL A 148 1.81 0.95 17.62
CA VAL A 148 0.72 1.63 16.92
C VAL A 148 -0.19 0.57 16.32
N ALA A 149 -1.49 0.70 16.56
CA ALA A 149 -2.50 -0.25 16.13
C ALA A 149 -3.70 0.50 15.52
N PRO A 150 -3.63 0.87 14.22
CA PRO A 150 -4.78 1.39 13.51
C PRO A 150 -5.87 0.31 13.39
N ARG A 151 -7.13 0.73 13.52
CA ARG A 151 -8.32 -0.12 13.34
C ARG A 151 -9.18 0.43 12.23
N ASP A 152 -9.72 -0.47 11.42
CA ASP A 152 -10.57 -0.15 10.28
C ASP A 152 -9.91 0.85 9.31
N LEU A 153 -8.66 0.58 8.96
CA LEU A 153 -7.93 1.36 7.95
C LEU A 153 -8.51 1.02 6.57
N ARG A 154 -9.17 1.98 5.94
CA ARG A 154 -9.76 1.83 4.61
C ARG A 154 -8.98 2.63 3.58
N ILE A 155 -8.54 1.99 2.51
CA ILE A 155 -7.80 2.60 1.41
C ILE A 155 -8.58 2.35 0.12
N GLN A 156 -9.05 3.43 -0.50
CA GLN A 156 -9.89 3.37 -1.71
C GLN A 156 -9.31 4.26 -2.79
N GLY A 157 -9.45 3.89 -4.05
CA GLY A 157 -9.00 4.76 -5.11
C GLY A 157 -8.87 4.09 -6.46
N THR A 158 -7.95 4.62 -7.27
CA THR A 158 -7.73 4.17 -8.64
C THR A 158 -6.26 4.00 -8.95
N ALA A 159 -5.95 3.00 -9.77
CA ALA A 159 -4.63 2.76 -10.32
C ALA A 159 -4.74 2.66 -11.85
N LEU A 160 -4.13 3.61 -12.55
CA LEU A 160 -4.14 3.67 -14.00
C LEU A 160 -2.93 2.93 -14.55
N LEU A 161 -3.15 2.01 -15.47
CA LEU A 161 -2.08 1.33 -16.18
C LEU A 161 -1.99 1.82 -17.63
N ARG A 162 -0.76 1.84 -18.15
CA ARG A 162 -0.46 2.11 -19.55
C ARG A 162 0.57 1.12 -20.06
N GLN A 163 0.46 0.81 -21.34
CA GLN A 163 1.48 0.03 -22.04
C GLN A 163 2.55 0.98 -22.58
N LEU A 164 3.81 0.64 -22.33
CA LEU A 164 4.97 1.29 -22.90
C LEU A 164 5.21 0.81 -24.34
N PRO A 165 5.96 1.55 -25.18
CA PRO A 165 6.33 1.10 -26.52
C PRO A 165 7.06 -0.25 -26.56
N SER A 166 7.70 -0.65 -25.45
CA SER A 166 8.34 -1.95 -25.27
C SER A 166 7.35 -3.12 -25.15
N GLY A 167 6.06 -2.84 -24.96
CA GLY A 167 5.02 -3.83 -24.70
C GLY A 167 4.74 -4.08 -23.22
N TYR A 168 5.62 -3.62 -22.32
CA TYR A 168 5.45 -3.77 -20.87
C TYR A 168 4.52 -2.72 -20.26
N LEU A 169 4.01 -3.00 -19.05
CA LEU A 169 3.10 -2.13 -18.32
C LEU A 169 3.84 -1.15 -17.41
N HIS A 170 3.22 -0.01 -17.18
CA HIS A 170 3.66 1.01 -16.22
C HIS A 170 2.44 1.67 -15.59
N MET A 171 2.58 2.14 -14.34
CA MET A 171 1.55 2.85 -13.60
C MET A 171 1.80 4.37 -13.60
N PRO A 172 1.24 5.14 -14.55
CA PRO A 172 1.37 6.60 -14.54
C PRO A 172 0.63 7.29 -13.38
N GLU A 173 -0.42 6.66 -12.83
CA GLU A 173 -1.25 7.30 -11.80
C GLU A 173 -1.73 6.29 -10.76
N LEU A 174 -1.57 6.66 -9.49
CA LEU A 174 -2.12 5.98 -8.33
C LEU A 174 -2.79 7.03 -7.45
N LYS A 175 -4.10 6.93 -7.24
CA LYS A 175 -4.87 7.82 -6.36
C LYS A 175 -5.41 7.02 -5.19
N ALA A 176 -5.25 7.52 -3.97
CA ALA A 176 -5.64 6.81 -2.76
C ALA A 176 -6.28 7.75 -1.73
N ASN A 177 -7.57 7.56 -1.46
CA ASN A 177 -8.23 8.12 -0.30
C ASN A 177 -8.07 7.15 0.88
N VAL A 178 -7.55 7.66 2.00
CA VAL A 178 -7.33 6.87 3.20
C VAL A 178 -8.27 7.36 4.30
N ARG A 179 -8.95 6.42 4.94
CA ARG A 179 -9.75 6.65 6.15
C ARG A 179 -9.31 5.70 7.24
N LEU A 180 -9.38 6.17 8.48
CA LEU A 180 -9.05 5.38 9.64
C LEU A 180 -10.19 5.48 10.65
N GLY A 181 -10.69 4.35 11.14
CA GLY A 181 -11.73 4.33 12.16
C GLY A 181 -11.21 4.81 13.51
N SER A 182 -10.15 4.18 14.00
CA SER A 182 -9.47 4.61 15.23
C SER A 182 -7.99 4.27 15.22
N LEU A 183 -7.23 4.93 16.07
CA LEU A 183 -5.82 4.68 16.30
C LEU A 183 -5.61 4.40 17.78
N GLN A 184 -4.98 3.27 18.10
CA GLN A 184 -4.38 3.07 19.41
C GLN A 184 -2.87 3.23 19.29
N ASN A 185 -2.25 4.02 20.16
CA ASN A 185 -0.80 4.09 20.19
C ASN A 185 -0.22 4.25 21.58
N ASN A 186 1.00 3.76 21.71
CA ASN A 186 1.92 4.06 22.78
C ASN A 186 3.30 4.35 22.16
N ILE A 187 3.73 5.61 22.24
CA ILE A 187 4.98 6.11 21.68
C ILE A 187 5.76 6.71 22.86
N GLU A 188 6.84 6.06 23.24
CA GLU A 188 7.64 6.42 24.39
C GLU A 188 8.68 7.48 24.04
N GLY A 189 8.97 8.40 24.98
CA GLY A 189 10.11 9.30 24.85
C GLY A 189 9.92 10.45 23.85
N MET A 190 8.68 10.76 23.48
CA MET A 190 8.36 11.96 22.71
C MET A 190 8.63 13.20 23.56
N LEU A 191 9.30 14.21 22.97
CA LEU A 191 9.63 15.48 23.63
C LEU A 191 10.20 15.32 25.05
N LEU A 192 11.13 14.37 25.21
CA LEU A 192 11.81 14.03 26.48
C LEU A 192 10.97 13.22 27.49
N GLY A 193 9.78 12.74 27.13
CA GLY A 193 8.98 11.82 27.95
C GLY A 193 8.05 12.52 28.95
N GLY A 194 7.62 11.77 29.96
CA GLY A 194 6.72 12.25 31.03
C GLY A 194 5.32 12.63 30.54
N GLU A 195 4.65 13.51 31.29
CA GLU A 195 3.26 13.91 31.03
C GLU A 195 3.04 14.49 29.62
N LEU A 196 4.04 15.13 29.03
CA LEU A 196 3.95 15.67 27.68
C LEU A 196 3.90 14.55 26.62
N SER A 197 4.68 13.48 26.82
CA SER A 197 4.62 12.29 25.97
C SER A 197 3.26 11.60 26.07
N ASP A 198 2.72 11.50 27.28
CA ASP A 198 1.41 10.90 27.53
C ASP A 198 0.29 11.71 26.86
N LEU A 199 0.32 13.05 27.01
CA LEU A 199 -0.61 13.95 26.35
C LEU A 199 -0.54 13.82 24.83
N LEU A 200 0.66 13.78 24.26
CA LEU A 200 0.82 13.65 22.82
C LEU A 200 0.35 12.30 22.28
N ASN A 201 0.45 11.22 23.06
CA ASN A 201 -0.13 9.95 22.68
C ASN A 201 -1.66 10.07 22.52
N VAL A 202 -2.35 10.76 23.44
CA VAL A 202 -3.79 11.03 23.32
C VAL A 202 -4.08 11.89 22.09
N VAL A 203 -3.34 12.98 21.92
CA VAL A 203 -3.51 13.91 20.80
C VAL A 203 -3.33 13.22 19.45
N ILE A 204 -2.31 12.37 19.29
CA ILE A 204 -2.07 11.62 18.04
C ILE A 204 -3.25 10.68 17.73
N GLN A 205 -3.75 9.95 18.73
CA GLN A 205 -4.86 9.02 18.54
C GLN A 205 -6.10 9.71 17.98
N ASP A 206 -6.39 10.93 18.46
CA ASP A 206 -7.55 11.72 18.03
C ASP A 206 -7.32 12.46 16.71
N LEU A 207 -6.10 12.97 16.48
CA LEU A 207 -5.80 13.81 15.32
C LEU A 207 -5.57 13.03 14.02
N ILE A 208 -4.92 11.86 14.08
CA ILE A 208 -4.51 11.15 12.84
C ILE A 208 -5.72 10.81 11.94
N PRO A 209 -6.85 10.27 12.43
CA PRO A 209 -8.03 10.06 11.60
C PRO A 209 -8.50 11.34 10.88
N SER A 210 -8.46 12.48 11.58
CA SER A 210 -8.86 13.78 11.04
C SER A 210 -7.86 14.29 9.99
N VAL A 211 -6.56 14.08 10.21
CA VAL A 211 -5.52 14.47 9.26
C VAL A 211 -5.67 13.70 7.94
N LEU A 212 -5.92 12.40 7.99
CA LEU A 212 -6.11 11.57 6.79
C LEU A 212 -7.30 12.06 5.93
N ILE A 213 -8.35 12.57 6.57
CA ILE A 213 -9.54 13.11 5.89
C ILE A 213 -9.27 14.51 5.32
N ASN A 214 -8.70 15.40 6.13
CA ASN A 214 -8.56 16.82 5.79
C ASN A 214 -7.38 17.10 4.84
N PHE A 215 -6.38 16.21 4.81
CA PHE A 215 -5.18 16.31 3.97
C PHE A 215 -5.10 15.14 2.98
N ALA A 216 -6.26 14.70 2.48
CA ALA A 216 -6.35 13.58 1.54
C ALA A 216 -5.51 13.78 0.25
N PRO A 217 -5.39 14.98 -0.34
CA PRO A 217 -4.50 15.20 -1.48
C PRO A 217 -3.03 14.93 -1.15
N GLU A 218 -2.52 15.45 -0.03
CA GLU A 218 -1.12 15.26 0.38
C GLU A 218 -0.81 13.81 0.73
N VAL A 219 -1.76 13.12 1.39
CA VAL A 219 -1.69 11.68 1.66
C VAL A 219 -1.67 10.89 0.35
N THR A 220 -2.52 11.26 -0.61
CA THR A 220 -2.51 10.66 -1.95
C THR A 220 -1.14 10.81 -2.58
N ASP A 221 -0.59 12.03 -2.61
CA ASP A 221 0.71 12.30 -3.23
C ASP A 221 1.84 11.49 -2.59
N ILE A 222 1.84 11.33 -1.27
CA ILE A 222 2.81 10.45 -0.58
C ILE A 222 2.65 9.01 -1.05
N ILE A 223 1.42 8.50 -1.08
CA ILE A 223 1.13 7.13 -1.53
C ILE A 223 1.54 6.95 -2.99
N SER A 224 1.28 7.91 -3.87
CA SER A 224 1.69 7.85 -5.28
C SER A 224 3.21 7.81 -5.40
N ARG A 225 3.94 8.69 -4.69
CA ARG A 225 5.41 8.76 -4.73
C ARG A 225 6.07 7.46 -4.27
N VAL A 226 5.47 6.75 -3.31
CA VAL A 226 5.99 5.48 -2.80
C VAL A 226 5.49 4.29 -3.62
N GLY A 227 4.20 4.27 -3.94
CA GLY A 227 3.50 3.15 -4.55
C GLY A 227 3.79 2.96 -6.04
N ILE A 228 3.94 4.04 -6.81
CA ILE A 228 4.20 3.95 -8.26
C ILE A 228 5.54 3.24 -8.53
N PRO A 229 6.70 3.67 -7.94
CA PRO A 229 7.97 2.98 -8.18
C PRO A 229 7.94 1.50 -7.77
N ILE A 230 7.20 1.19 -6.71
CA ILE A 230 6.99 -0.17 -6.23
C ILE A 230 6.21 -0.99 -7.26
N ALA A 231 5.05 -0.50 -7.70
CA ALA A 231 4.23 -1.20 -8.69
C ALA A 231 5.00 -1.38 -10.01
N ASP A 232 5.74 -0.36 -10.43
CA ASP A 232 6.56 -0.38 -11.65
C ASP A 232 7.72 -1.36 -11.61
N SER A 233 8.27 -1.67 -10.43
CA SER A 233 9.30 -2.72 -10.32
C SER A 233 8.80 -4.08 -10.81
N VAL A 234 7.48 -4.25 -10.87
CA VAL A 234 6.78 -5.48 -11.26
C VAL A 234 6.15 -5.31 -12.64
N LEU A 235 5.38 -4.24 -12.83
CA LEU A 235 4.63 -3.97 -14.07
C LEU A 235 5.54 -3.87 -15.29
N ASN A 236 6.76 -3.34 -15.12
CA ASN A 236 7.74 -3.26 -16.20
C ASN A 236 8.28 -4.62 -16.66
N THR A 237 7.86 -5.72 -16.02
CA THR A 237 8.15 -7.10 -16.45
C THR A 237 6.93 -7.83 -17.00
N MET A 238 5.78 -7.16 -17.06
CA MET A 238 4.50 -7.75 -17.47
C MET A 238 3.94 -7.07 -18.72
N THR A 239 3.33 -7.85 -19.59
CA THR A 239 2.54 -7.37 -20.73
C THR A 239 1.05 -7.28 -20.39
N LEU A 240 0.26 -6.68 -21.29
CA LEU A 240 -1.21 -6.75 -21.20
C LEU A 240 -1.70 -8.20 -21.26
N GLU A 241 -1.04 -9.05 -22.07
CA GLU A 241 -1.39 -10.47 -22.17
C GLU A 241 -1.14 -11.18 -20.85
N ASP A 242 0.00 -10.94 -20.19
CA ASP A 242 0.28 -11.50 -18.86
C ASP A 242 -0.76 -11.02 -17.83
N LEU A 243 -1.12 -9.73 -17.87
CA LEU A 243 -2.14 -9.18 -16.98
C LEU A 243 -3.52 -9.82 -17.20
N PHE A 244 -3.93 -10.02 -18.46
CA PHE A 244 -5.20 -10.67 -18.77
C PHE A 244 -5.14 -12.19 -18.58
N ALA A 245 -3.99 -12.83 -18.68
CA ALA A 245 -3.84 -14.26 -18.38
C ALA A 245 -4.08 -14.57 -16.90
N LEU A 246 -3.88 -13.59 -16.02
CA LEU A 246 -4.24 -13.68 -14.60
C LEU A 246 -5.72 -13.53 -14.33
N ILE A 247 -6.43 -13.07 -15.34
CA ILE A 247 -7.86 -12.97 -15.33
C ILE A 247 -8.37 -14.16 -16.13
N PRO A 248 -8.60 -15.33 -15.52
CA PRO A 248 -9.13 -16.49 -16.22
C PRO A 248 -10.47 -16.15 -16.89
N MET A 249 -10.41 -15.67 -18.13
CA MET A 249 -11.54 -15.64 -19.04
C MET A 249 -11.67 -17.08 -19.54
N GLN A 250 -12.39 -17.90 -18.78
CA GLN A 250 -12.83 -19.19 -19.32
C GLN A 250 -13.68 -18.89 -20.56
N GLN A 251 -13.27 -19.49 -21.68
CA GLN A 251 -14.04 -19.49 -22.92
C GLN A 251 -15.32 -20.31 -22.77
#